data_AF-A0A2S8BDD7-F1
#
_entry.id   AF-A0A2S8BDD7-F1
#
_cell.length_a   1.000
_cell.length_b   1.000
_cell.length_c   1.000
_cell.angle_alpha   90.00
_cell.angle_beta   90.00
_cell.angle_gamma   90.00
#
_symmetry.space_group_name_H-M   'P 1'
#
loop_
_entity.id
_entity.type
_entity.pdbx_description
1 polymer ?
#
loop_
_entity_poly.entity_id
_entity_poly.type
_entity_poly.pdbx_seq_one_letter_code
_entity_poly.pdbx_strand_id
1 'polypeptide(L)'
;MSYRVTGALVIAKDQGGKLHHKYHGAVIPWLSDKQAEHFLRHGLVERLDDVPAPVEATESDAGAAAGKPPKVAPKEAWVEYGAANGHDRGELEALNKQELVDLLG
;
A
#
# COMPACT_ATOMS: atom_id res chain seq x y z
N MET A 1 17.67 1.34 5.34
CA MET A 1 17.46 0.01 4.74
C MET A 1 16.01 -0.40 4.91
N SER A 2 15.30 -0.54 3.79
CA SER A 2 13.92 -1.01 3.77
C SER A 2 13.87 -2.50 3.43
N TYR A 3 12.75 -3.14 3.76
CA TYR A 3 12.54 -4.56 3.56
C TYR A 3 11.17 -4.80 2.95
N ARG A 4 11.06 -5.75 2.02
CA ARG A 4 9.76 -6.18 1.48
C ARG A 4 9.34 -7.48 2.13
N VAL A 5 8.08 -7.60 2.51
CA VAL A 5 7.53 -8.83 3.09
C VAL A 5 7.26 -9.86 2.01
N THR A 6 7.83 -11.05 2.16
CA THR A 6 7.64 -12.22 1.29
C THR A 6 6.78 -13.30 1.95
N GLY A 7 6.66 -13.29 3.27
CA GLY A 7 5.72 -14.15 4.00
C GLY A 7 4.26 -13.67 3.87
N ALA A 8 3.30 -14.53 4.24
CA ALA A 8 1.88 -14.15 4.24
C ALA A 8 1.58 -12.98 5.20
N LEU A 9 2.21 -12.99 6.38
CA LEU A 9 2.11 -11.96 7.40
C LEU A 9 3.37 -11.97 8.28
N VAL A 10 3.87 -10.78 8.60
CA VAL A 10 4.87 -10.57 9.65
C VAL A 10 4.40 -9.50 10.63
N ILE A 11 4.85 -9.61 11.87
CA ILE A 11 4.63 -8.58 12.91
C ILE A 11 5.95 -7.85 13.11
N ALA A 12 6.05 -6.66 12.55
CA ALA A 12 7.25 -5.82 12.63
C ALA A 12 7.14 -4.87 13.83
N LYS A 13 8.23 -4.70 14.58
CA LYS A 13 8.31 -3.72 15.65
C LYS A 13 8.95 -2.43 15.10
N ASP A 14 8.31 -1.29 15.32
CA ASP A 14 8.91 0.00 14.96
C ASP A 14 9.92 0.49 16.02
N GLN A 15 10.55 1.64 15.76
CA GLN A 15 11.52 2.25 16.68
C GLN A 15 10.88 2.70 18.01
N GLY A 16 9.59 3.06 18.00
CA GLY A 16 8.82 3.38 19.20
C GLY A 16 8.34 2.15 19.98
N GLY A 17 8.62 0.97 19.46
CA GLY A 17 8.29 -0.32 20.04
C GLY A 17 6.87 -0.82 19.79
N LYS A 18 6.09 -0.17 18.92
CA LYS A 18 4.76 -0.63 18.52
C LYS A 18 4.86 -1.76 17.49
N LEU A 19 3.90 -2.67 17.56
CA LEU A 19 3.78 -3.80 16.65
C LEU A 19 2.90 -3.43 15.46
N HIS A 20 3.36 -3.75 14.26
CA HIS A 20 2.66 -3.49 13.00
C HIS A 20 2.48 -4.80 12.23
N HIS A 21 1.24 -5.11 11.88
CA HIS A 21 0.93 -6.21 10.97
C HIS A 21 1.29 -5.78 9.54
N LYS A 22 2.13 -6.58 8.87
CA LYS A 22 2.58 -6.33 7.51
C LYS A 22 2.37 -7.60 6.70
N TYR A 23 1.46 -7.51 5.75
CA TYR A 23 1.10 -8.61 4.87
C TYR A 23 2.08 -8.72 3.70
N HIS A 24 1.99 -9.84 2.98
CA HIS A 24 2.76 -10.09 1.76
C HIS A 24 2.81 -8.86 0.83
N GLY A 25 4.01 -8.57 0.31
CA GLY A 25 4.27 -7.45 -0.60
C GLY A 25 4.44 -6.09 0.07
N ALA A 26 4.07 -5.95 1.35
CA ALA A 26 4.21 -4.70 2.08
C ALA A 26 5.69 -4.33 2.30
N VAL A 27 5.96 -3.02 2.32
CA VAL A 27 7.28 -2.49 2.63
C VAL A 27 7.37 -2.10 4.11
N ILE A 28 8.46 -2.53 4.73
CA ILE A 28 8.84 -2.19 6.10
C ILE A 28 10.00 -1.18 5.99
N PRO A 29 9.79 0.09 6.41
CA PRO A 29 10.80 1.13 6.25
C PRO A 29 12.01 0.92 7.16
N TRP A 30 11.82 0.21 8.28
CA TRP A 30 12.87 -0.05 9.25
C TRP A 30 12.57 -1.31 10.06
N LEU A 31 13.60 -2.11 10.33
CA LEU A 31 13.60 -3.23 11.27
C LEU A 31 14.83 -3.10 12.17
N SER A 32 14.71 -3.55 13.42
CA SER A 32 15.88 -3.76 14.28
C SER A 32 16.78 -4.86 13.69
N ASP A 33 18.09 -4.80 13.93
CA ASP A 33 19.06 -5.74 13.36
C ASP A 33 18.70 -7.20 13.65
N LYS A 34 18.30 -7.48 14.90
CA LYS A 34 17.88 -8.82 15.34
C LYS A 34 16.62 -9.31 14.60
N GLN A 35 15.65 -8.43 14.37
CA GLN A 35 14.43 -8.80 13.62
C GLN A 35 14.70 -8.94 12.13
N ALA A 36 15.50 -8.05 11.55
CA ALA A 36 15.90 -8.13 10.16
C ALA A 36 16.63 -9.46 9.90
N GLU A 37 17.60 -9.83 10.74
CA GLU A 37 18.32 -11.11 10.62
C GLU A 37 17.37 -12.31 10.71
N HIS A 38 16.48 -12.31 11.71
CA HIS A 38 15.50 -13.39 11.88
C HIS A 38 14.59 -13.52 10.67
N PHE A 39 14.03 -12.40 10.19
CA PHE A 39 13.10 -12.43 9.05
C PHE A 39 13.78 -12.83 7.75
N LEU A 40 15.01 -12.36 7.50
CA LEU A 40 15.79 -12.75 6.33
C LEU A 40 16.14 -14.24 6.36
N ARG A 41 16.59 -14.74 7.53
CA ARG A 41 16.94 -16.16 7.72
C ARG A 41 15.77 -17.09 7.41
N HIS A 42 14.56 -16.68 7.77
CA HIS A 42 13.34 -17.45 7.54
C HIS A 42 12.66 -17.15 6.20
N GLY A 43 13.23 -16.31 5.34
CA GLY A 43 12.64 -15.93 4.06
C GLY A 43 11.30 -15.19 4.20
N LEU A 44 11.09 -14.51 5.32
CA LEU A 44 9.87 -13.74 5.61
C LEU A 44 9.92 -12.32 5.03
N VAL A 45 11.13 -11.81 4.83
CA VAL A 45 11.38 -10.54 4.15
C VAL A 45 12.61 -10.65 3.25
N GLU A 46 12.69 -9.75 2.27
CA GLU A 46 13.87 -9.49 1.44
C GLU A 46 14.38 -8.06 1.69
N ARG A 47 15.69 -7.84 1.54
CA ARG A 47 16.27 -6.48 1.59
C ARG A 47 15.95 -5.75 0.29
N LEU A 48 15.52 -4.51 0.42
CA LEU A 48 15.51 -3.56 -0.67
C LEU A 48 16.75 -2.69 -0.51
N ASP A 49 17.73 -2.87 -1.39
CA ASP A 49 18.89 -1.99 -1.46
C ASP A 49 18.43 -0.61 -1.93
N ASP A 50 18.79 0.43 -1.19
CA ASP A 50 18.58 1.83 -1.56
C ASP A 50 19.38 2.12 -2.84
N VAL A 51 18.72 1.96 -3.99
CA VAL A 51 19.12 2.68 -5.21
C VAL A 51 18.76 4.15 -4.94
N PRO A 52 19.69 5.11 -5.12
CA PRO A 52 19.45 6.50 -4.78
C PRO A 52 18.24 7.02 -5.57
N ALA A 53 17.32 7.69 -4.87
CA ALA A 53 16.11 8.26 -5.44
C ALA A 53 16.41 9.13 -6.68
N PRO A 54 15.59 9.05 -7.74
CA PRO A 54 15.40 10.17 -8.63
C PRO A 54 13.97 10.71 -8.47
N VAL A 55 13.92 11.97 -8.03
CA VAL A 55 13.01 13.08 -8.41
C VAL A 55 11.50 12.88 -8.41
N GLU A 56 10.80 13.87 -7.84
CA GLU A 56 9.38 14.11 -8.11
C GLU A 56 9.15 14.27 -9.62
N ALA A 57 8.32 13.41 -10.22
CA ALA A 57 7.16 13.76 -11.04
C ALA A 57 6.57 12.54 -11.78
N THR A 58 5.23 12.51 -11.80
CA THR A 58 4.32 11.86 -12.77
C THR A 58 4.12 10.34 -12.73
N GLU A 59 2.97 9.97 -12.16
CA GLU A 59 1.93 9.02 -12.62
C GLU A 59 2.29 7.66 -13.26
N SER A 60 1.46 6.68 -12.84
CA SER A 60 1.19 5.32 -13.36
C SER A 60 2.13 4.21 -12.87
N ASP A 61 1.80 3.49 -11.79
CA ASP A 61 0.72 2.49 -11.55
C ASP A 61 1.26 1.05 -11.63
N ALA A 62 1.10 0.31 -10.53
CA ALA A 62 0.59 -1.06 -10.49
C ALA A 62 0.85 -1.66 -9.10
N GLY A 63 -0.19 -1.64 -8.25
CA GLY A 63 -0.34 -2.59 -7.15
C GLY A 63 -0.25 -2.04 -5.73
N ALA A 64 -0.76 -0.84 -5.47
CA ALA A 64 -1.16 -0.47 -4.12
C ALA A 64 -2.55 -1.03 -3.85
N ALA A 65 -2.70 -1.84 -2.79
CA ALA A 65 -4.01 -2.14 -2.22
C ALA A 65 -4.70 -0.80 -1.91
N ALA A 66 -5.70 -0.47 -2.73
CA ALA A 66 -6.43 0.79 -2.71
C ALA A 66 -7.17 0.93 -1.38
N GLY A 67 -6.56 1.63 -0.43
CA GLY A 67 -7.28 2.21 0.69
C GLY A 67 -8.28 3.23 0.15
N LYS A 68 -9.45 3.31 0.78
CA LYS A 68 -10.53 4.23 0.42
C LYS A 68 -10.00 5.66 0.18
N PRO A 69 -10.29 6.27 -0.98
CA PRO A 69 -9.83 7.62 -1.30
C PRO A 69 -10.38 8.64 -0.28
N PRO A 70 -9.61 9.69 0.05
CA PRO A 70 -10.11 10.76 0.92
C PRO A 70 -11.29 11.49 0.25
N LYS A 71 -12.25 12.01 1.02
CA LYS A 71 -13.45 12.70 0.49
C LYS A 71 -13.13 13.90 -0.42
N VAL A 72 -11.95 14.49 -0.26
CA VAL A 72 -11.47 15.59 -1.09
C VAL A 72 -10.84 15.12 -2.43
N ALA A 73 -10.58 13.82 -2.60
CA ALA A 73 -9.97 13.24 -3.80
C ALA A 73 -10.79 13.54 -5.08
N PRO A 74 -10.12 13.58 -6.25
CA PRO A 74 -10.80 13.77 -7.53
C PRO A 74 -11.73 12.58 -7.86
N LYS A 75 -12.69 12.80 -8.77
CA LYS A 75 -13.71 11.79 -9.13
C LYS A 75 -13.04 10.51 -9.67
N GLU A 76 -11.97 10.66 -10.41
CA GLU A 76 -11.19 9.62 -11.05
C GLU A 76 -10.63 8.63 -10.01
N ALA A 77 -10.15 9.13 -8.87
CA ALA A 77 -9.69 8.29 -7.76
C ALA A 77 -10.81 7.47 -7.11
N TRP A 78 -12.05 7.99 -7.12
CA TRP A 78 -13.23 7.26 -6.65
C TRP A 78 -13.72 6.22 -7.66
N VAL A 79 -13.60 6.50 -8.96
CA VAL A 79 -13.89 5.55 -10.04
C VAL A 79 -12.92 4.36 -9.99
N GLU A 80 -11.62 4.64 -9.83
CA GLU A 80 -10.61 3.59 -9.69
C GLU A 80 -10.80 2.75 -8.44
N TYR A 81 -11.15 3.40 -7.32
CA TYR A 81 -11.50 2.70 -6.10
C TYR A 81 -12.74 1.82 -6.28
N GLY A 82 -13.83 2.33 -6.89
CA GLY A 82 -15.02 1.55 -7.15
C GLY A 82 -14.75 0.35 -8.08
N ALA A 83 -13.96 0.56 -9.13
CA ALA A 83 -13.54 -0.51 -10.04
C ALA A 83 -12.71 -1.58 -9.32
N ALA A 84 -11.81 -1.17 -8.41
CA ALA A 84 -11.06 -2.08 -7.55
C ALA A 84 -11.95 -2.82 -6.54
N ASN A 85 -13.10 -2.26 -6.17
CA ASN A 85 -14.12 -2.90 -5.32
C ASN A 85 -15.13 -3.75 -6.11
N GLY A 86 -14.95 -3.90 -7.43
CA GLY A 86 -15.79 -4.77 -8.29
C GLY A 86 -17.01 -4.09 -8.91
N HIS A 87 -17.11 -2.75 -8.83
CA HIS A 87 -18.13 -2.00 -9.56
C HIS A 87 -17.71 -1.77 -11.03
N ASP A 88 -18.69 -1.67 -11.93
CA ASP A 88 -18.41 -1.39 -13.34
C ASP A 88 -17.90 0.04 -13.52
N ARG A 89 -16.80 0.18 -14.28
CA ARG A 89 -16.16 1.49 -14.47
C ARG A 89 -17.05 2.47 -15.24
N GLY A 90 -17.82 2.01 -16.22
CA GLY A 90 -18.71 2.87 -17.01
C GLY A 90 -19.86 3.43 -16.17
N GLU A 91 -20.37 2.65 -15.21
CA GLU A 91 -21.39 3.12 -14.27
C GLU A 91 -20.82 4.16 -13.29
N LEU A 92 -19.62 3.94 -12.76
CA LEU A 92 -18.97 4.90 -11.86
C LEU A 92 -18.59 6.21 -12.56
N GLU A 93 -18.18 6.15 -13.82
CA GLU A 93 -17.89 7.34 -14.63
C GLU A 93 -19.16 8.15 -14.97
N ALA A 94 -20.34 7.52 -14.97
CA ALA A 94 -21.62 8.21 -15.14
C ALA A 94 -22.07 8.94 -13.86
N LEU A 95 -21.68 8.45 -12.68
CA LEU A 95 -22.02 9.05 -11.38
C LEU A 95 -21.20 10.30 -11.07
N ASN A 96 -21.77 11.21 -10.29
CA ASN A 96 -21.02 12.38 -9.82
C ASN A 96 -20.16 12.03 -8.59
N LYS A 97 -19.18 12.89 -8.28
CA LYS A 97 -18.25 12.65 -7.16
C LYS A 97 -18.97 12.43 -5.83
N GLN A 98 -20.07 13.15 -5.56
CA GLN A 98 -20.81 13.02 -4.30
C GLN A 98 -21.52 11.67 -4.23
N GLU A 99 -22.14 11.22 -5.32
CA GLU A 99 -22.75 9.88 -5.44
C GLU A 99 -21.72 8.77 -5.28
N LEU A 100 -20.53 8.93 -5.86
CA LEU A 100 -19.43 7.97 -5.69
C LEU A 100 -18.93 7.91 -4.24
N VAL A 101 -18.82 9.07 -3.59
CA VAL A 101 -18.45 9.17 -2.16
C VAL A 101 -19.54 8.55 -1.28
N ASP A 102 -20.82 8.67 -1.63
CA ASP A 102 -21.91 8.09 -0.83
C ASP A 102 -22.06 6.58 -1.06
N LEU A 103 -21.82 6.11 -2.29
CA LEU A 103 -21.90 4.69 -2.68
C LEU A 103 -20.73 3.85 -2.13
N LEU A 104 -19.52 4.42 -2.14
CA LEU A 104 -18.27 3.74 -1.76
C LEU A 104 -17.74 4.23 -0.38
N GLY A 105 -18.58 5.02 0.30
CA GLY A 105 -18.35 5.84 1.49
C GLY A 105 -18.48 5.21 2.84
#